data_AF-A0AAJ2SCI5-F1
#
_entry.id   AF-A0AAJ2SCI5-F1
#
_cell.length_a   1.000
_cell.length_b   1.000
_cell.length_c   1.000
_cell.angle_alpha   90.00
_cell.angle_beta   90.00
_cell.angle_gamma   90.00
#
_symmetry.space_group_name_H-M   'P 1'
#
loop_
_entity.id
_entity.type
_entity.pdbx_description
1 polymer ?
#
loop_
_entity_poly.entity_id
_entity_poly.type
_entity_poly.pdbx_seq_one_letter_code
_entity_poly.pdbx_strand_id
1 'polypeptide(L)'
;MKNYMHNTYLKLFFLFGLILCSCKQDNQFHQKEKEIKIKYDTTKVTSIDVKNDSSFIKKEISFDIIHSFKEETAESSYTCIDTKLTYKTDNSFMLTKKDFVVTDVDLSETNYEGPGFSIYSYQSTINKSIEIIIIEALADIGTSWYYVIVLNNNDLVDKFYIREPRSNSEKTEIKDFISIFLNNKILMFKFKKDKIAKYSKVAPDLKNDLEYVYIEKILNL
;
A
#
# COMPACT_ATOMS: atom_id res chain seq x y z
N MET A 1 34.18 -52.02 9.32
CA MET A 1 35.19 -52.24 8.25
C MET A 1 35.14 -51.06 7.31
N LYS A 2 36.32 -50.51 7.00
CA LYS A 2 36.56 -49.31 6.20
C LYS A 2 36.12 -49.54 4.75
N ASN A 3 35.38 -48.60 4.15
CA ASN A 3 35.38 -48.44 2.71
C ASN A 3 36.04 -47.11 2.34
N TYR A 4 37.00 -47.24 1.44
CA TYR A 4 38.01 -46.29 1.08
C TYR A 4 37.46 -45.14 0.24
N MET A 5 38.04 -43.98 0.49
CA MET A 5 37.96 -42.79 -0.35
C MET A 5 38.60 -43.03 -1.72
N HIS A 6 37.99 -42.46 -2.77
CA HIS A 6 38.76 -41.91 -3.88
C HIS A 6 38.19 -40.56 -4.32
N ASN A 7 39.01 -39.54 -4.08
CA ASN A 7 38.95 -38.20 -4.66
C ASN A 7 39.11 -38.29 -6.18
N THR A 8 38.37 -37.48 -6.93
CA THR A 8 38.96 -36.85 -8.12
C THR A 8 38.35 -35.49 -8.35
N TYR A 9 39.18 -34.47 -8.10
CA TYR A 9 38.98 -33.09 -8.48
C TYR A 9 38.99 -32.95 -9.99
N LEU A 10 38.01 -32.24 -10.56
CA LEU A 10 38.15 -31.63 -11.88
C LEU A 10 37.82 -30.13 -11.78
N LYS A 11 38.87 -29.35 -11.50
CA LYS A 11 38.93 -27.92 -11.80
C LYS A 11 39.23 -27.79 -13.29
N LEU A 12 38.39 -27.08 -14.04
CA LEU A 12 38.78 -26.53 -15.34
C LEU A 12 38.55 -25.01 -15.31
N PHE A 13 39.60 -24.31 -15.72
CA PHE A 13 39.82 -22.88 -15.68
C PHE A 13 39.72 -22.31 -17.11
N PHE A 14 39.47 -21.01 -17.23
CA PHE A 14 39.58 -20.15 -18.43
C PHE A 14 38.48 -20.32 -19.50
N LEU A 15 38.01 -19.29 -20.22
CA LEU A 15 38.66 -18.06 -20.69
C LEU A 15 37.57 -17.05 -21.17
N PHE A 16 37.77 -15.76 -20.89
CA PHE A 16 37.48 -14.56 -21.72
C PHE A 16 36.07 -14.29 -22.31
N GLY A 17 35.57 -13.09 -22.03
CA GLY A 17 34.44 -12.48 -22.74
C GLY A 17 34.09 -11.06 -22.28
N LEU A 18 35.09 -10.16 -22.26
CA LEU A 18 34.86 -8.71 -22.19
C LEU A 18 34.11 -8.26 -23.46
N ILE A 19 32.88 -7.77 -23.32
CA ILE A 19 32.28 -6.86 -24.30
C ILE A 19 31.71 -5.66 -23.55
N LEU A 20 32.55 -4.62 -23.48
CA LEU A 20 32.15 -3.25 -23.29
C LEU A 20 31.64 -2.73 -24.64
N CYS A 21 30.34 -2.46 -24.75
CA CYS A 21 29.80 -1.57 -25.78
C CYS A 21 29.20 -0.35 -25.09
N SER A 22 30.05 0.66 -24.96
CA SER A 22 29.68 2.04 -24.73
C SER A 22 29.15 2.61 -26.04
N CYS A 23 27.86 2.98 -26.09
CA CYS A 23 27.35 3.92 -27.07
C CYS A 23 26.92 5.17 -26.32
N LYS A 24 27.90 6.06 -26.16
CA LYS A 24 27.71 7.47 -25.83
C LYS A 24 27.29 8.15 -27.13
N GLN A 25 26.10 8.75 -27.17
CA GLN A 25 25.76 9.68 -28.25
C GLN A 25 25.13 10.92 -27.62
N ASP A 26 26.00 11.91 -27.43
CA ASP A 26 25.63 13.30 -27.25
C ASP A 26 24.80 13.75 -28.46
N ASN A 27 23.66 14.38 -28.20
CA ASN A 27 23.08 15.37 -29.11
C ASN A 27 22.43 16.45 -28.25
N GLN A 28 23.21 17.50 -27.99
CA GLN A 28 22.69 18.80 -27.62
C GLN A 28 21.91 19.36 -28.81
N PHE A 29 20.63 19.65 -28.60
CA PHE A 29 19.93 20.66 -29.40
C PHE A 29 19.25 21.64 -28.45
N HIS A 30 19.93 22.78 -28.28
CA HIS A 30 19.30 24.01 -27.82
C HIS A 30 18.24 24.45 -28.85
N GLN A 31 17.02 24.73 -28.40
CA GLN A 31 16.26 25.84 -28.97
C GLN A 31 15.16 26.35 -28.03
N LYS A 32 15.45 27.54 -27.48
CA LYS A 32 14.57 28.69 -27.21
C LYS A 32 13.29 28.46 -26.39
N GLU A 33 13.39 28.85 -25.12
CA GLU A 33 12.30 29.53 -24.41
C GLU A 33 11.75 30.68 -25.27
N LYS A 34 10.43 30.67 -25.49
CA LYS A 34 9.68 31.85 -25.86
C LYS A 34 8.86 32.28 -24.63
N GLU A 35 9.30 33.35 -24.00
CA GLU A 35 8.47 34.16 -23.09
C GLU A 35 7.16 34.52 -23.79
N ILE A 36 6.03 34.07 -23.24
CA ILE A 36 4.72 34.59 -23.62
C ILE A 36 4.41 35.76 -22.67
N LYS A 37 4.64 36.98 -23.15
CA LYS A 37 4.08 38.20 -22.56
C LYS A 37 2.58 38.25 -22.85
N ILE A 38 1.75 37.98 -21.86
CA ILE A 38 0.30 38.19 -21.96
C ILE A 38 0.02 39.67 -21.62
N LYS A 39 -0.26 40.46 -22.65
CA LYS A 39 -1.00 41.73 -22.54
C LYS A 39 -2.49 41.39 -22.47
N TYR A 40 -3.17 41.85 -21.42
CA TYR A 40 -4.63 41.84 -21.37
C TYR A 40 -5.15 43.01 -22.20
N ASP A 41 -5.98 42.72 -23.20
CA ASP A 41 -6.92 43.70 -23.72
C ASP A 41 -8.26 43.04 -24.06
N THR A 42 -9.31 43.80 -23.88
CA THR A 42 -10.69 43.38 -23.65
C THR A 42 -11.48 43.54 -24.94
N THR A 43 -12.05 42.48 -25.53
CA THR A 43 -13.24 42.63 -26.39
C THR A 43 -14.00 41.31 -26.60
N LYS A 44 -15.33 41.43 -26.64
CA LYS A 44 -16.35 40.38 -26.66
C LYS A 44 -16.53 39.69 -28.03
N VAL A 45 -17.24 38.54 -27.95
CA VAL A 45 -17.96 37.77 -29.00
C VAL A 45 -17.02 36.92 -29.89
N THR A 46 -17.17 35.61 -30.11
CA THR A 46 -18.36 34.80 -30.41
C THR A 46 -18.03 33.32 -30.16
N SER A 47 -19.05 32.54 -29.79
CA SER A 47 -19.06 31.09 -29.59
C SER A 47 -18.36 30.29 -30.69
N ILE A 48 -17.39 29.46 -30.30
CA ILE A 48 -17.00 28.25 -31.03
C ILE A 48 -17.30 27.09 -30.09
N ASP A 49 -18.29 26.28 -30.46
CA ASP A 49 -18.53 24.95 -29.92
C ASP A 49 -17.29 24.10 -30.14
N VAL A 50 -16.42 24.06 -29.13
CA VAL A 50 -15.45 22.98 -28.99
C VAL A 50 -16.11 21.98 -28.05
N LYS A 51 -16.75 20.97 -28.64
CA LYS A 51 -16.98 19.68 -27.97
C LYS A 51 -15.62 19.08 -27.62
N ASN A 52 -15.01 19.59 -26.55
CA ASN A 52 -13.96 18.89 -25.85
C ASN A 52 -14.67 17.92 -24.94
N ASP A 53 -14.79 16.69 -25.43
CA ASP A 53 -15.17 15.51 -24.66
C ASP A 53 -14.01 15.22 -23.67
N SER A 54 -13.90 16.07 -22.64
CA SER A 54 -12.84 16.05 -21.64
C SER A 54 -13.35 15.58 -20.28
N SER A 55 -14.28 14.63 -20.26
CA SER A 55 -14.81 14.08 -19.01
C SER A 55 -14.69 12.57 -18.92
N PHE A 56 -13.51 12.02 -19.21
CA PHE A 56 -13.02 10.94 -18.35
C PHE A 56 -12.43 11.58 -17.10
N ILE A 57 -13.30 12.14 -16.25
CA ILE A 57 -12.94 12.37 -14.86
C ILE A 57 -12.64 10.97 -14.33
N LYS A 58 -11.35 10.62 -14.17
CA LYS A 58 -10.97 9.40 -13.49
C LYS A 58 -11.63 9.46 -12.12
N LYS A 59 -12.67 8.66 -11.94
CA LYS A 59 -13.48 8.69 -10.73
C LYS A 59 -12.61 8.14 -9.61
N GLU A 60 -12.18 9.03 -8.72
CA GLU A 60 -11.56 8.64 -7.46
C GLU A 60 -12.63 7.92 -6.62
N ILE A 61 -12.29 6.72 -6.15
CA ILE A 61 -13.16 5.87 -5.34
C ILE A 61 -12.67 5.98 -3.90
N SER A 62 -13.48 6.54 -3.02
CA SER A 62 -13.20 6.55 -1.58
C SER A 62 -13.63 5.22 -0.95
N PHE A 63 -12.88 4.74 0.03
CA PHE A 63 -13.29 3.66 0.93
C PHE A 63 -13.83 4.28 2.22
N ASP A 64 -15.10 4.66 2.18
CA ASP A 64 -15.82 5.48 3.15
C ASP A 64 -16.56 4.67 4.22
N ILE A 65 -16.72 3.35 4.03
CA ILE A 65 -17.37 2.45 4.98
C ILE A 65 -16.27 1.72 5.75
N ILE A 66 -16.23 1.91 7.07
CA ILE A 66 -15.20 1.33 7.95
C ILE A 66 -15.88 0.49 9.03
N HIS A 67 -15.46 -0.77 9.15
CA HIS A 67 -15.93 -1.69 10.18
C HIS A 67 -14.75 -2.23 10.98
N SER A 68 -14.81 -2.11 12.30
CA SER A 68 -13.86 -2.82 13.18
C SER A 68 -14.20 -4.30 13.22
N PHE A 69 -13.19 -5.15 13.22
CA PHE A 69 -13.35 -6.54 13.57
C PHE A 69 -13.58 -6.67 15.07
N LYS A 70 -14.42 -7.63 15.47
CA LYS A 70 -14.60 -8.03 16.85
C LYS A 70 -13.68 -9.20 17.16
N GLU A 71 -12.92 -9.10 18.24
CA GLU A 71 -12.15 -10.22 18.77
C GLU A 71 -13.10 -11.23 19.44
N GLU A 72 -13.01 -12.48 19.01
CA GLU A 72 -13.72 -13.62 19.58
C GLU A 72 -12.69 -14.53 20.28
N THR A 73 -12.42 -14.24 21.55
CA THR A 73 -11.35 -14.88 22.34
C THR A 73 -11.51 -16.40 22.44
N ALA A 74 -12.75 -16.89 22.59
CA ALA A 74 -13.04 -18.32 22.67
C ALA A 74 -12.73 -19.09 21.38
N GLU A 75 -12.74 -18.41 20.24
CA GLU A 75 -12.46 -18.98 18.92
C GLU A 75 -11.08 -18.61 18.40
N SER A 76 -10.28 -17.89 19.19
CA SER A 76 -8.98 -17.34 18.80
C SER A 76 -9.04 -16.68 17.41
N SER A 77 -9.97 -15.74 17.25
CA SER A 77 -10.22 -15.13 15.94
C SER A 77 -10.73 -13.70 16.01
N TYR A 78 -10.65 -13.00 14.88
CA TYR A 78 -11.29 -11.72 14.64
C TYR A 78 -12.38 -11.91 13.57
N THR A 79 -13.57 -11.37 13.80
CA THR A 79 -14.70 -11.47 12.86
C THR A 79 -15.24 -10.11 12.45
N CYS A 80 -15.59 -9.97 11.18
CA CYS A 80 -16.27 -8.80 10.65
C CYS A 80 -17.13 -9.20 9.45
N ILE A 81 -18.46 -9.07 9.57
CA ILE A 81 -19.43 -9.43 8.52
C ILE A 81 -19.24 -10.89 8.08
N ASP A 82 -18.72 -11.12 6.87
CA ASP A 82 -18.48 -12.43 6.27
C ASP A 82 -16.98 -12.79 6.20
N THR A 83 -16.12 -11.97 6.82
CA THR A 83 -14.68 -12.13 6.86
C THR A 83 -14.22 -12.53 8.27
N LYS A 84 -13.31 -13.50 8.36
CA LYS A 84 -12.73 -13.96 9.63
C LYS A 84 -11.23 -14.16 9.51
N LEU A 85 -10.48 -13.71 10.52
CA LEU A 85 -9.06 -14.04 10.70
C LEU A 85 -8.94 -14.96 11.92
N THR A 86 -8.56 -16.22 11.70
CA THR A 86 -8.32 -17.19 12.78
C THR A 86 -6.84 -17.31 13.03
N TYR A 87 -6.40 -17.18 14.29
CA TYR A 87 -4.99 -17.36 14.65
C TYR A 87 -4.51 -18.78 14.26
N LYS A 88 -3.36 -18.86 13.60
CA LYS A 88 -2.60 -20.11 13.40
C LYS A 88 -1.43 -20.18 14.38
N THR A 89 -0.83 -19.03 14.67
CA THR A 89 0.20 -18.77 15.69
C THR A 89 -0.01 -17.34 16.21
N ASP A 90 0.78 -16.90 17.20
CA ASP A 90 0.65 -15.54 17.77
C ASP A 90 0.75 -14.42 16.72
N ASN A 91 1.57 -14.62 15.69
CA ASN A 91 1.79 -13.65 14.60
C ASN A 91 1.35 -14.16 13.21
N SER A 92 0.37 -15.07 13.14
CA SER A 92 -0.16 -15.48 11.83
C SER A 92 -1.64 -15.84 11.88
N PHE A 93 -2.33 -15.59 10.77
CA PHE A 93 -3.74 -15.82 10.63
C PHE A 93 -4.05 -16.63 9.37
N MET A 94 -5.13 -17.41 9.43
CA MET A 94 -5.85 -17.85 8.25
C MET A 94 -6.99 -16.86 7.99
N LEU A 95 -7.00 -16.23 6.81
CA LEU A 95 -8.09 -15.37 6.38
C LEU A 95 -9.14 -16.21 5.64
N THR A 96 -10.38 -16.18 6.12
CA THR A 96 -11.52 -16.78 5.44
C THR A 96 -12.57 -15.73 5.10
N LYS A 97 -13.31 -15.97 4.01
CA LYS A 97 -14.44 -15.16 3.58
C LYS A 97 -15.57 -16.07 3.09
N LYS A 98 -16.79 -15.89 3.62
CA LYS A 98 -17.96 -16.77 3.35
C LYS A 98 -17.61 -18.27 3.47
N ASP A 99 -16.88 -18.61 4.53
CA ASP A 99 -16.41 -19.97 4.84
C ASP A 99 -15.35 -20.57 3.89
N PHE A 100 -14.85 -19.80 2.91
CA PHE A 100 -13.74 -20.20 2.05
C PHE A 100 -12.42 -19.60 2.52
N VAL A 101 -11.34 -20.39 2.47
CA VAL A 101 -9.98 -19.90 2.73
C VAL A 101 -9.56 -18.99 1.58
N VAL A 102 -9.15 -17.76 1.90
CA VAL A 102 -8.64 -16.79 0.94
C VAL A 102 -7.11 -16.86 0.88
N THR A 103 -6.46 -16.72 2.04
CA THR A 103 -4.99 -16.76 2.14
C THR A 103 -4.58 -16.98 3.59
N ASP A 104 -3.33 -17.44 3.78
CA ASP A 104 -2.61 -17.24 5.02
C ASP A 104 -2.00 -15.83 5.07
N VAL A 105 -2.04 -15.24 6.26
CA VAL A 105 -1.43 -13.95 6.62
C VAL A 105 -0.33 -14.24 7.62
N ASP A 106 0.92 -14.19 7.16
CA ASP A 106 2.10 -14.41 7.99
C ASP A 106 2.72 -13.06 8.36
N LEU A 107 2.78 -12.76 9.65
CA LEU A 107 3.32 -11.52 10.20
C LEU A 107 4.64 -11.74 10.96
N SER A 108 5.19 -12.95 10.88
CA SER A 108 6.39 -13.37 11.63
C SER A 108 7.67 -12.61 11.27
N GLU A 109 7.75 -12.00 10.07
CA GLU A 109 8.89 -11.17 9.66
C GLU A 109 9.19 -10.00 10.61
N THR A 110 8.22 -9.62 11.45
CA THR A 110 8.35 -8.50 12.37
C THR A 110 8.85 -8.89 13.76
N ASN A 111 8.90 -10.18 14.11
CA ASN A 111 9.13 -10.66 15.48
C ASN A 111 8.31 -9.85 16.51
N TYR A 112 7.04 -9.66 16.19
CA TYR A 112 6.16 -8.79 16.96
C TYR A 112 5.75 -9.46 18.27
N GLU A 113 6.05 -8.80 19.39
CA GLU A 113 5.74 -9.27 20.76
C GLU A 113 4.84 -8.26 21.48
N GLY A 114 4.10 -7.44 20.73
CA GLY A 114 3.26 -6.38 21.30
C GLY A 114 1.90 -6.91 21.79
N PRO A 115 1.05 -6.01 22.29
CA PRO A 115 -0.15 -6.37 23.05
C PRO A 115 -1.30 -6.94 22.21
N GLY A 116 -1.13 -7.08 20.90
CA GLY A 116 -2.15 -7.62 19.98
C GLY A 116 -2.44 -6.70 18.81
N PHE A 117 -3.63 -6.86 18.23
CA PHE A 117 -4.02 -6.21 16.98
C PHE A 117 -5.38 -5.53 17.08
N SER A 118 -5.52 -4.39 16.40
CA SER A 118 -6.81 -3.83 16.01
C SER A 118 -6.99 -4.01 14.51
N ILE A 119 -8.13 -4.55 14.07
CA ILE A 119 -8.32 -4.91 12.66
C ILE A 119 -9.56 -4.20 12.11
N TYR A 120 -9.45 -3.69 10.90
CA TYR A 120 -10.48 -2.88 10.26
C TYR A 120 -10.70 -3.28 8.81
N SER A 121 -11.96 -3.38 8.40
CA SER A 121 -12.36 -3.52 7.00
C SER A 121 -12.77 -2.15 6.46
N TYR A 122 -12.20 -1.78 5.32
CA TYR A 122 -12.50 -0.58 4.54
C TYR A 122 -13.19 -1.00 3.24
N GLN A 123 -14.39 -0.48 3.02
CA GLN A 123 -15.21 -0.76 1.84
C GLN A 123 -15.65 0.56 1.21
N SER A 124 -15.97 0.53 -0.08
CA SER A 124 -16.50 1.69 -0.79
C SER A 124 -17.99 1.56 -1.02
N THR A 125 -18.73 2.64 -0.78
CA THR A 125 -20.14 2.75 -1.19
C THR A 125 -20.33 2.57 -2.70
N ILE A 126 -19.32 2.96 -3.49
CA ILE A 126 -19.35 2.98 -4.96
C ILE A 126 -18.75 1.71 -5.55
N ASN A 127 -17.62 1.25 -5.02
CA ASN A 127 -16.96 0.01 -5.48
C ASN A 127 -17.05 -1.07 -4.40
N LYS A 128 -18.09 -1.89 -4.49
CA LYS A 128 -18.35 -2.97 -3.55
C LYS A 128 -17.51 -4.23 -3.80
N SER A 129 -16.76 -4.27 -4.89
CA SER A 129 -15.90 -5.44 -5.19
C SER A 129 -14.62 -5.41 -4.38
N ILE A 130 -14.06 -4.24 -4.09
CA ILE A 130 -12.78 -4.15 -3.38
C ILE A 130 -13.02 -3.97 -1.88
N GLU A 131 -12.35 -4.79 -1.08
CA GLU A 131 -12.27 -4.68 0.37
C GLU A 131 -10.80 -4.54 0.76
N ILE A 132 -10.52 -3.62 1.69
CA ILE A 132 -9.17 -3.41 2.21
C ILE A 132 -9.20 -3.68 3.70
N ILE A 133 -8.47 -4.70 4.14
CA ILE A 133 -8.33 -5.03 5.54
C ILE A 133 -7.02 -4.45 6.03
N ILE A 134 -7.06 -3.66 7.09
CA ILE A 134 -5.86 -3.16 7.78
C ILE A 134 -5.78 -3.82 9.15
N ILE A 135 -4.69 -4.55 9.37
CA ILE A 135 -4.26 -5.05 10.68
C ILE A 135 -3.31 -4.01 11.26
N GLU A 136 -3.73 -3.33 12.31
CA GLU A 136 -2.90 -2.43 13.10
C GLU A 136 -2.26 -3.21 14.25
N ALA A 137 -0.93 -3.38 14.20
CA ALA A 137 -0.18 -3.93 15.32
C ALA A 137 0.01 -2.86 16.39
N LEU A 138 -0.52 -3.12 17.58
CA LEU A 138 -0.43 -2.22 18.73
C LEU A 138 1.00 -2.23 19.31
N ALA A 139 1.34 -1.32 20.20
CA ALA A 139 2.63 -1.29 20.87
C ALA A 139 2.42 -0.76 22.30
N ASP A 140 3.45 -0.87 23.14
CA ASP A 140 3.45 -0.24 24.48
C ASP A 140 3.08 1.24 24.43
N ILE A 141 3.40 1.92 23.32
CA ILE A 141 2.96 3.28 23.04
C ILE A 141 2.44 3.35 21.61
N GLY A 142 1.12 3.29 21.46
CA GLY A 142 0.40 3.48 20.21
C GLY A 142 0.59 2.35 19.18
N THR A 143 1.02 2.69 17.95
CA THR A 143 1.10 1.73 16.83
C THR A 143 2.54 1.31 16.52
N SER A 144 2.73 0.01 16.29
CA SER A 144 4.00 -0.58 15.83
C SER A 144 4.14 -0.53 14.31
N TRP A 145 3.13 -0.98 13.57
CA TRP A 145 3.05 -0.97 12.11
C TRP A 145 1.63 -1.32 11.65
N TYR A 146 1.37 -1.18 10.35
CA TYR A 146 0.15 -1.66 9.70
C TYR A 146 0.49 -2.75 8.68
N TYR A 147 -0.40 -3.74 8.58
CA TYR A 147 -0.39 -4.72 7.50
C TYR A 147 -1.69 -4.61 6.72
N VAL A 148 -1.56 -4.41 5.42
CA VAL A 148 -2.69 -4.19 4.52
C VAL A 148 -2.92 -5.46 3.71
N ILE A 149 -4.17 -5.87 3.59
CA ILE A 149 -4.63 -6.94 2.72
C ILE A 149 -5.68 -6.34 1.79
N VAL A 150 -5.51 -6.51 0.48
CA VAL A 150 -6.42 -6.01 -0.54
C VAL A 150 -7.10 -7.20 -1.19
N LEU A 151 -8.42 -7.25 -1.08
CA LEU A 151 -9.27 -8.25 -1.71
C LEU A 151 -10.05 -7.63 -2.86
N ASN A 152 -10.26 -8.40 -3.92
CA ASN A 152 -11.24 -8.10 -4.96
C ASN A 152 -12.24 -9.26 -5.04
N ASN A 153 -13.47 -8.96 -4.66
CA ASN A 153 -14.51 -9.90 -4.29
C ASN A 153 -14.05 -10.78 -3.13
N ASN A 154 -13.64 -12.01 -3.42
CA ASN A 154 -13.14 -12.96 -2.44
C ASN A 154 -11.67 -13.34 -2.69
N ASP A 155 -11.04 -12.76 -3.71
CA ASP A 155 -9.68 -13.13 -4.11
C ASP A 155 -8.66 -12.14 -3.56
N LEU A 156 -7.53 -12.65 -3.09
CA LEU A 156 -6.39 -11.84 -2.68
C LEU A 156 -5.78 -11.15 -3.91
N VAL A 157 -5.71 -9.83 -3.90
CA VAL A 157 -5.04 -9.03 -4.92
C VAL A 157 -3.62 -8.68 -4.49
N ASP A 158 -3.47 -8.20 -3.26
CA ASP A 158 -2.18 -7.73 -2.74
C ASP A 158 -2.16 -7.80 -1.21
N LYS A 159 -0.96 -7.85 -0.64
CA LYS A 159 -0.74 -7.73 0.80
C LYS A 159 0.65 -7.16 1.08
N PHE A 160 0.74 -6.19 1.99
CA PHE A 160 2.00 -5.49 2.26
C PHE A 160 2.01 -4.77 3.61
N TYR A 161 3.21 -4.50 4.10
CA TYR A 161 3.43 -3.67 5.28
C TYR A 161 3.42 -2.17 4.95
N ILE A 162 2.87 -1.39 5.87
CA ILE A 162 3.13 0.04 6.02
C ILE A 162 3.75 0.24 7.40
N ARG A 163 5.07 0.52 7.43
CA ARG A 163 5.81 0.69 8.70
C ARG A 163 5.74 2.11 9.24
N GLU A 164 5.54 3.09 8.38
CA GLU A 164 5.40 4.52 8.69
C GLU A 164 4.51 5.16 7.62
N PRO A 165 3.80 6.27 7.89
CA PRO A 165 3.65 6.95 9.19
C PRO A 165 2.81 6.16 10.20
N ARG A 166 2.99 6.42 11.50
CA ARG A 166 2.25 5.76 12.60
C ARG A 166 1.50 6.76 13.47
N SER A 167 0.32 6.39 13.92
CA SER A 167 -0.47 7.14 14.92
C SER A 167 -0.17 6.69 16.34
N ASN A 168 -0.58 7.48 17.32
CA ASN A 168 -0.71 6.99 18.69
C ASN A 168 -2.13 6.39 18.85
N SER A 169 -2.26 5.08 18.72
CA SER A 169 -3.54 4.36 18.78
C SER A 169 -4.31 4.53 20.10
N GLU A 170 -3.65 4.91 21.20
CA GLU A 170 -4.34 5.26 22.46
C GLU A 170 -5.16 6.56 22.36
N LYS A 171 -4.84 7.41 21.39
CA LYS A 171 -5.39 8.77 21.26
C LYS A 171 -6.01 9.06 19.90
N THR A 172 -5.89 8.14 18.95
CA THR A 172 -6.29 8.36 17.57
C THR A 172 -6.83 7.07 17.01
N GLU A 173 -8.11 7.09 16.63
CA GLU A 173 -8.71 5.98 15.90
C GLU A 173 -8.16 5.93 14.47
N ILE A 174 -8.01 4.73 13.92
CA ILE A 174 -7.45 4.53 12.59
C ILE A 174 -8.22 5.31 11.51
N LYS A 175 -9.54 5.45 11.65
CA LYS A 175 -10.41 6.16 10.70
C LYS A 175 -10.12 7.65 10.62
N ASP A 176 -9.63 8.23 11.72
CA ASP A 176 -9.28 9.65 11.80
C ASP A 176 -7.83 9.90 11.32
N PHE A 177 -7.06 8.83 11.13
CA PHE A 177 -5.66 8.87 10.73
C PHE A 177 -5.44 8.50 9.26
N ILE A 178 -6.05 7.39 8.80
CA ILE A 178 -5.85 6.80 7.48
C ILE A 178 -7.13 6.90 6.68
N SER A 179 -7.06 7.63 5.56
CA SER A 179 -8.09 7.63 4.52
C SER A 179 -7.57 6.93 3.27
N ILE A 180 -8.42 6.14 2.61
CA ILE A 180 -8.01 5.29 1.49
C ILE A 180 -8.81 5.62 0.25
N PHE A 181 -8.11 5.76 -0.89
CA PHE A 181 -8.69 6.09 -2.17
C PHE A 181 -8.11 5.19 -3.27
N LEU A 182 -8.92 4.85 -4.26
CA LEU A 182 -8.47 4.17 -5.46
C LEU A 182 -8.73 5.06 -6.68
N ASN A 183 -7.68 5.33 -7.45
CA ASN A 183 -7.78 6.00 -8.73
C ASN A 183 -7.16 5.11 -9.81
N ASN A 184 -7.98 4.59 -10.70
CA ASN A 184 -7.61 3.51 -11.63
C ASN A 184 -7.04 2.29 -10.88
N LYS A 185 -5.74 2.03 -11.01
CA LYS A 185 -5.01 0.94 -10.34
C LYS A 185 -4.15 1.43 -9.18
N ILE A 186 -4.18 2.73 -8.85
CA ILE A 186 -3.36 3.30 -7.80
C ILE A 186 -4.19 3.39 -6.53
N LEU A 187 -3.88 2.54 -5.57
CA LEU A 187 -4.39 2.60 -4.21
C LEU A 187 -3.55 3.60 -3.40
N MET A 188 -4.21 4.60 -2.85
CA MET A 188 -3.58 5.70 -2.14
C MET A 188 -4.05 5.71 -0.67
N PHE A 189 -3.07 5.71 0.23
CA PHE A 189 -3.25 5.89 1.66
C PHE A 189 -2.85 7.33 2.01
N LYS A 190 -3.77 8.09 2.58
CA LYS A 190 -3.55 9.44 3.07
C LYS A 190 -3.48 9.40 4.60
N PHE A 191 -2.34 9.80 5.16
CA PHE A 191 -2.07 9.82 6.59
C PHE A 191 -2.12 11.25 7.11
N LYS A 192 -2.99 11.55 8.07
CA LYS A 192 -3.19 12.91 8.55
C LYS A 192 -2.01 13.39 9.40
N LYS A 193 -1.34 14.48 9.00
CA LYS A 193 -0.08 14.95 9.59
C LYS A 193 -0.19 15.33 11.07
N ASP A 194 -1.28 15.97 11.47
CA ASP A 194 -1.52 16.37 12.86
C ASP A 194 -1.78 15.19 13.82
N LYS A 195 -1.96 13.98 13.27
CA LYS A 195 -2.17 12.73 14.00
C LYS A 195 -0.96 11.79 13.98
N ILE A 196 0.10 12.15 13.25
CA ILE A 196 1.34 11.36 13.23
C ILE A 196 1.98 11.43 14.61
N ALA A 197 2.27 10.26 15.18
CA ALA A 197 2.89 10.14 16.48
C ALA A 197 4.30 10.74 16.47
N LYS A 198 4.71 11.37 17.57
CA LYS A 198 6.05 11.95 17.71
C LYS A 198 7.19 10.93 17.52
N TYR A 199 6.93 9.65 17.78
CA TYR A 199 7.91 8.58 17.60
C TYR A 199 7.93 8.01 16.17
N SER A 200 6.96 8.36 15.33
CA SER A 200 6.89 7.95 13.93
C SER A 200 8.04 8.59 13.15
N LYS A 201 8.78 7.77 12.40
CA LYS A 201 9.92 8.22 11.60
C LYS A 201 9.54 8.28 10.13
N VAL A 202 8.71 9.27 9.78
CA VAL A 202 8.25 9.49 8.41
C VAL A 202 9.45 9.79 7.50
N ALA A 203 9.60 9.00 6.44
CA ALA A 203 10.67 9.21 5.48
C ALA A 203 10.45 10.53 4.71
N PRO A 204 11.50 11.35 4.53
CA PRO A 204 11.36 12.70 3.96
C PRO A 204 10.99 12.71 2.47
N ASP A 205 11.18 11.59 1.78
CA ASP A 205 10.88 11.38 0.37
C ASP A 205 9.43 10.96 0.09
N LEU A 206 8.64 10.69 1.13
CA LEU A 206 7.21 10.44 0.95
C LEU A 206 6.50 11.69 0.42
N LYS A 207 5.70 11.48 -0.63
CA LYS A 207 4.81 12.51 -1.17
C LYS A 207 3.91 13.03 -0.06
N ASN A 208 3.74 14.34 0.01
CA ASN A 208 2.95 14.99 1.05
C ASN A 208 2.41 16.35 0.58
N ASP A 209 1.37 16.84 1.25
CA ASP A 209 0.85 18.21 1.11
C ASP A 209 0.73 18.88 2.48
N LEU A 210 -0.07 19.93 2.64
CA LEU A 210 -0.21 20.62 3.92
C LEU A 210 -0.83 19.73 5.02
N GLU A 211 -1.72 18.82 4.67
CA GLU A 211 -2.53 18.06 5.62
C GLU A 211 -2.14 16.59 5.72
N TYR A 212 -1.61 16.01 4.64
CA TYR A 212 -1.42 14.56 4.53
C TYR A 212 -0.01 14.18 4.06
N VAL A 213 0.40 12.99 4.50
CA VAL A 213 1.47 12.19 3.88
C VAL A 213 0.81 11.08 3.07
N TYR A 214 1.40 10.72 1.93
CA TYR A 214 0.83 9.80 0.96
C TYR A 214 1.70 8.56 0.79
N ILE A 215 1.04 7.40 0.72
CA ILE A 215 1.63 6.16 0.21
C ILE A 215 0.77 5.67 -0.95
N GLU A 216 1.40 5.41 -2.08
CA GLU A 216 0.75 4.92 -3.29
C GLU A 216 1.19 3.48 -3.58
N LYS A 217 0.24 2.61 -3.94
CA LYS A 217 0.47 1.23 -4.35
C LYS A 217 -0.27 0.93 -5.65
N ILE A 218 0.43 0.35 -6.60
CA ILE A 218 -0.16 -0.07 -7.88
C ILE A 218 -0.70 -1.48 -7.67
N LEU A 219 -2.02 -1.63 -7.81
CA LEU A 219 -2.70 -2.92 -7.71
C LEU A 219 -2.72 -3.64 -9.06
N ASN A 220 -2.51 -4.95 -9.01
CA ASN A 220 -2.72 -5.84 -10.16
C ASN A 220 -4.16 -6.37 -10.15
N LEU A 221 -5.11 -5.46 -10.38
CA LEU A 221 -6.53 -5.76 -10.60
C LEU A 221 -6.79 -6.32 -12.00
#